data_AF-A0A3C2E3I2-F1
#
_entry.id   AF-A0A3C2E3I2-F1
#
_cell.length_a   1.000
_cell.length_b   1.000
_cell.length_c   1.000
_cell.angle_alpha   90.00
_cell.angle_beta   90.00
_cell.angle_gamma   90.00
#
_symmetry.space_group_name_H-M   'P 1'
#
loop_
_entity.id
_entity.type
_entity.pdbx_description
1 polymer ?
#
loop_
_entity_poly.entity_id
_entity_poly.type
_entity_poly.pdbx_seq_one_letter_code
_entity_poly.pdbx_strand_id
1 'polypeptide(L)'
;MRKFSWLAVLGLALIISCQQNETTVAPTFHADSNPPVLSEWGMLAMTGGALVPGDRVEPYDLNSPLFSDHAGKFRTVWMPEGASARYDAGDVFDFPVGTVITKTFYFPIGEHGQLERGDQTGSPAVLNLDRVQLIETRILVRRDAGWDALPYVWNDDQTEAVLMRTGDAQHFTLVDDGHAIEVDYLVPNVNQCRGCHVTNNTTREMRPIGLAARHLNREFDYTDGRENQLERLIAAGYLTGAPAPDAAPRTPDWTDTSLPIDARARAWLDINC
;
A
#
# COMPACT_ATOMS: atom_id res chain seq x y z
N MET A 1 41.60 -23.26 -66.25
CA MET A 1 40.16 -22.91 -66.29
C MET A 1 39.59 -23.04 -64.88
N ARG A 2 39.04 -21.92 -64.33
CA ARG A 2 38.02 -21.76 -63.26
C ARG A 2 38.21 -22.55 -61.95
N LYS A 3 38.68 -21.89 -60.87
CA LYS A 3 37.92 -21.23 -59.77
C LYS A 3 37.11 -22.21 -58.91
N PHE A 4 37.39 -22.26 -57.60
CA PHE A 4 36.36 -22.05 -56.55
C PHE A 4 37.03 -21.80 -55.19
N SER A 5 36.85 -20.58 -54.67
CA SER A 5 37.24 -20.12 -53.35
C SER A 5 36.08 -20.40 -52.40
N TRP A 6 36.30 -21.08 -51.28
CA TRP A 6 35.30 -21.26 -50.23
C TRP A 6 35.62 -20.29 -49.08
N LEU A 7 34.86 -19.20 -49.01
CA LEU A 7 34.80 -18.32 -47.84
C LEU A 7 33.80 -18.94 -46.85
N ALA A 8 34.27 -19.30 -45.66
CA ALA A 8 33.41 -19.61 -44.52
C ALA A 8 32.96 -18.28 -43.89
N VAL A 9 31.66 -17.99 -43.93
CA VAL A 9 31.04 -16.88 -43.20
C VAL A 9 30.46 -17.46 -41.91
N LEU A 10 31.11 -17.17 -40.78
CA LEU A 10 30.50 -17.35 -39.46
C LEU A 10 29.48 -16.22 -39.24
N GLY A 11 28.18 -16.55 -39.27
CA GLY A 11 27.12 -15.64 -38.86
C GLY A 11 27.04 -15.60 -37.33
N LEU A 12 27.39 -14.44 -36.75
CA LEU A 12 27.20 -14.16 -35.33
C LEU A 12 25.72 -13.81 -35.10
N ALA A 13 24.96 -14.73 -34.51
CA ALA A 13 23.58 -14.45 -34.11
C ALA A 13 23.59 -13.59 -32.84
N LEU A 14 23.32 -12.29 -33.00
CA LEU A 14 23.01 -11.37 -31.91
C LEU A 14 21.64 -11.74 -31.34
N ILE A 15 21.63 -12.41 -30.19
CA ILE A 15 20.42 -12.62 -29.40
C ILE A 15 20.12 -11.28 -28.73
N ILE A 16 19.25 -10.48 -29.36
CA ILE A 16 18.66 -9.30 -28.72
C ILE A 16 17.70 -9.85 -27.67
N SER A 17 18.18 -9.93 -26.43
CA SER A 17 17.32 -10.11 -25.28
C SER A 17 16.39 -8.91 -25.22
N CYS A 18 15.12 -9.11 -25.60
CA CYS A 18 14.07 -8.19 -25.20
C CYS A 18 13.95 -8.32 -23.68
N GLN A 19 14.62 -7.43 -22.94
CA GLN A 19 14.16 -7.09 -21.60
C GLN A 19 12.73 -6.59 -21.77
N GLN A 20 11.77 -7.40 -21.34
CA GLN A 20 10.42 -6.91 -21.11
C GLN A 20 10.57 -5.86 -20.02
N ASN A 21 10.61 -4.58 -20.40
CA ASN A 21 10.32 -3.52 -19.45
C ASN A 21 8.92 -3.81 -18.96
N GLU A 22 8.81 -4.35 -17.74
CA GLU A 22 7.56 -4.37 -17.00
C GLU A 22 7.04 -2.94 -17.04
N THR A 23 5.90 -2.76 -17.73
CA THR A 23 5.37 -1.43 -17.99
C THR A 23 4.72 -0.98 -16.69
N THR A 24 5.52 -0.36 -15.83
CA THR A 24 5.01 0.29 -14.63
C THR A 24 4.20 1.51 -15.09
N VAL A 25 3.05 1.74 -14.43
CA VAL A 25 2.16 2.86 -14.76
C VAL A 25 2.65 4.09 -14.01
N ALA A 26 2.82 5.22 -14.73
CA ALA A 26 3.23 6.46 -14.12
C ALA A 26 2.10 7.07 -13.26
N PRO A 27 2.34 7.35 -11.97
CA PRO A 27 1.38 8.02 -11.10
C PRO A 27 1.02 9.44 -11.57
N THR A 28 -0.22 9.84 -11.35
CA THR A 28 -0.73 11.19 -11.65
C THR A 28 -1.26 11.85 -10.37
N PHE A 29 -0.76 13.05 -10.07
CA PHE A 29 -1.31 13.88 -8.99
C PHE A 29 -2.52 14.67 -9.48
N HIS A 30 -3.67 14.45 -8.83
CA HIS A 30 -4.92 15.16 -9.12
C HIS A 30 -5.15 16.27 -8.08
N ALA A 31 -4.70 17.49 -8.42
CA ALA A 31 -4.73 18.65 -7.52
C ALA A 31 -6.15 19.10 -7.16
N ASP A 32 -7.06 19.14 -8.14
CA ASP A 32 -8.40 19.75 -7.98
C ASP A 32 -9.55 18.82 -8.40
N SER A 33 -9.24 17.62 -8.88
CA SER A 33 -10.21 16.62 -9.37
C SER A 33 -10.20 15.38 -8.50
N ASN A 34 -11.33 14.68 -8.46
CA ASN A 34 -11.41 13.32 -7.93
C ASN A 34 -11.78 12.41 -9.11
N PRO A 35 -10.82 11.68 -9.67
CA PRO A 35 -11.06 10.71 -10.73
C PRO A 35 -12.24 9.78 -10.41
N PRO A 36 -13.08 9.43 -11.40
CA PRO A 36 -14.18 8.50 -11.19
C PRO A 36 -13.69 7.07 -10.97
N VAL A 37 -12.53 6.70 -11.51
CA VAL A 37 -11.94 5.36 -11.43
C VAL A 37 -10.55 5.39 -10.80
N LEU A 38 -10.16 4.29 -10.15
CA LEU A 38 -8.91 4.18 -9.40
C LEU A 38 -7.68 4.19 -10.33
N SER A 39 -7.78 3.54 -11.48
CA SER A 39 -6.68 3.42 -12.45
C SER A 39 -6.14 4.78 -12.94
N GLU A 40 -6.97 5.83 -12.97
CA GLU A 40 -6.57 7.20 -13.36
C GLU A 40 -5.55 7.83 -12.39
N TRP A 41 -5.36 7.29 -11.19
CA TRP A 41 -4.30 7.74 -10.29
C TRP A 41 -2.93 7.17 -10.66
N GLY A 42 -2.86 6.03 -11.33
CA GLY A 42 -1.61 5.34 -11.66
C GLY A 42 -0.81 4.84 -10.45
N MET A 43 -1.40 4.81 -9.24
CA MET A 43 -0.72 4.34 -8.02
C MET A 43 -0.54 2.82 -8.00
N LEU A 44 -1.46 2.11 -8.62
CA LEU A 44 -1.54 0.66 -8.65
C LEU A 44 -1.88 0.22 -10.08
N ALA A 45 -1.32 -0.90 -10.52
CA ALA A 45 -1.58 -1.49 -11.82
C ALA A 45 -1.86 -2.99 -11.68
N MET A 46 -2.75 -3.51 -12.53
CA MET A 46 -2.97 -4.95 -12.65
C MET A 46 -2.08 -5.50 -13.76
N THR A 47 -1.06 -6.26 -13.39
CA THR A 47 -0.07 -6.81 -14.32
C THR A 47 0.28 -8.24 -13.91
N GLY A 48 0.24 -9.18 -14.87
CA GLY A 48 0.69 -10.55 -14.64
C GLY A 48 -0.08 -11.31 -13.55
N GLY A 49 -1.36 -11.01 -13.35
CA GLY A 49 -2.17 -11.63 -12.29
C GLY A 49 -1.92 -11.06 -10.89
N ALA A 50 -1.23 -9.91 -10.79
CA ALA A 50 -0.99 -9.22 -9.54
C ALA A 50 -1.42 -7.75 -9.60
N LEU A 51 -1.81 -7.21 -8.45
CA LEU A 51 -1.87 -5.78 -8.22
C LEU A 51 -0.49 -5.32 -7.74
N VAL A 52 0.17 -4.49 -8.55
CA VAL A 52 1.54 -4.03 -8.32
C VAL A 52 1.56 -2.50 -8.14
N PRO A 53 2.52 -1.95 -7.39
CA PRO A 53 2.75 -0.52 -7.33
C PRO A 53 3.11 0.07 -8.71
N GLY A 54 2.68 1.31 -8.99
CA GLY A 54 3.13 2.08 -10.15
C GLY A 54 4.57 2.59 -10.02
N ASP A 55 5.04 3.37 -11.00
CA ASP A 55 6.41 3.92 -11.02
C ASP A 55 6.69 4.72 -9.74
N ARG A 56 7.76 4.35 -9.03
CA ARG A 56 8.21 5.00 -7.78
C ARG A 56 7.18 4.97 -6.65
N VAL A 57 6.12 4.16 -6.77
CA VAL A 57 5.17 3.96 -5.69
C VAL A 57 5.77 2.94 -4.72
N GLU A 58 6.01 3.36 -3.48
CA GLU A 58 6.66 2.51 -2.48
C GLU A 58 5.61 1.77 -1.66
N PRO A 59 5.58 0.42 -1.69
CA PRO A 59 4.77 -0.37 -0.76
C PRO A 59 5.36 -0.29 0.65
N TYR A 60 4.50 -0.38 1.67
CA TYR A 60 4.96 -0.39 3.06
C TYR A 60 4.04 -1.19 3.97
N ASP A 61 4.58 -1.66 5.09
CA ASP A 61 3.86 -2.30 6.18
C ASP A 61 4.11 -1.61 7.52
N LEU A 62 3.24 -1.89 8.48
CA LEU A 62 3.35 -1.35 9.83
C LEU A 62 3.85 -2.44 10.78
N ASN A 63 4.61 -2.07 11.82
CA ASN A 63 4.94 -2.99 12.92
C ASN A 63 3.68 -3.57 13.57
N SER A 64 2.67 -2.73 13.78
CA SER A 64 1.36 -3.10 14.29
C SER A 64 0.30 -2.42 13.42
N PRO A 65 -0.49 -3.17 12.63
CA PRO A 65 -1.52 -2.58 11.78
C PRO A 65 -2.78 -2.26 12.58
N LEU A 66 -3.47 -1.17 12.20
CA LEU A 66 -4.83 -0.89 12.70
C LEU A 66 -5.81 -2.00 12.29
N PHE A 67 -6.81 -2.25 13.14
CA PHE A 67 -7.88 -3.20 12.89
C PHE A 67 -8.86 -2.66 11.84
N SER A 68 -9.36 -3.52 10.95
CA SER A 68 -10.31 -3.14 9.88
C SER A 68 -11.19 -4.31 9.49
N ASP A 69 -11.98 -4.80 10.45
CA ASP A 69 -13.00 -5.82 10.22
C ASP A 69 -12.43 -7.05 9.50
N HIS A 70 -11.28 -7.51 10.01
CA HIS A 70 -10.54 -8.67 9.52
C HIS A 70 -9.93 -8.56 8.11
N ALA A 71 -10.03 -7.41 7.44
CA ALA A 71 -9.43 -7.21 6.13
C ALA A 71 -7.89 -7.11 6.21
N GLY A 72 -7.25 -7.78 5.24
CA GLY A 72 -5.86 -7.56 4.86
C GLY A 72 -5.71 -6.19 4.21
N LYS A 73 -4.47 -5.68 4.17
CA LYS A 73 -4.18 -4.30 3.76
C LYS A 73 -2.94 -4.25 2.91
N PHE A 74 -3.09 -3.85 1.65
CA PHE A 74 -1.97 -3.50 0.79
C PHE A 74 -1.82 -1.99 0.77
N ARG A 75 -0.67 -1.48 1.22
CA ARG A 75 -0.46 -0.03 1.41
C ARG A 75 0.68 0.47 0.56
N THR A 76 0.48 1.65 -0.01
CA THR A 76 1.52 2.32 -0.78
C THR A 76 1.57 3.81 -0.50
N VAL A 77 2.73 4.42 -0.75
CA VAL A 77 2.93 5.86 -0.71
C VAL A 77 3.69 6.30 -1.95
N TRP A 78 3.31 7.45 -2.48
CA TRP A 78 3.97 8.10 -3.59
C TRP A 78 4.07 9.61 -3.34
N MET A 79 5.16 10.19 -3.81
CA MET A 79 5.36 11.64 -3.85
C MET A 79 5.89 12.07 -5.22
N PRO A 80 5.51 13.27 -5.69
CA PRO A 80 6.08 13.84 -6.90
C PRO A 80 7.60 13.92 -6.81
N GLU A 81 8.26 13.86 -7.96
CA GLU A 81 9.71 14.01 -8.02
C GLU A 81 10.19 15.33 -7.38
N GLY A 82 11.22 15.24 -6.55
CA GLY A 82 11.77 16.40 -5.82
C GLY A 82 11.00 16.78 -4.56
N ALA A 83 9.87 16.12 -4.25
CA ALA A 83 9.14 16.28 -3.00
C ALA A 83 9.55 15.20 -1.99
N SER A 84 9.69 15.58 -0.72
CA SER A 84 10.05 14.68 0.36
C SER A 84 9.29 15.02 1.62
N ALA A 85 8.90 14.02 2.40
CA ALA A 85 8.44 14.23 3.76
C ALA A 85 9.61 14.58 4.69
N ARG A 86 9.32 15.42 5.70
CA ARG A 86 10.27 15.69 6.79
C ARG A 86 10.01 14.70 7.93
N TYR A 87 11.09 14.08 8.41
CA TYR A 87 11.05 13.18 9.55
C TYR A 87 10.54 13.87 10.82
N ASP A 88 9.74 13.13 11.58
CA ASP A 88 9.33 13.46 12.93
C ASP A 88 9.46 12.19 13.79
N ALA A 89 10.13 12.30 14.94
CA ALA A 89 10.37 11.16 15.82
C ALA A 89 9.14 10.80 16.68
N GLY A 90 8.30 11.80 16.99
CA GLY A 90 7.14 11.66 17.88
C GLY A 90 5.82 11.50 17.13
N ASP A 91 5.78 11.89 15.86
CA ASP A 91 4.53 12.02 15.10
C ASP A 91 4.63 11.37 13.71
N VAL A 92 3.52 11.39 12.97
CA VAL A 92 3.52 11.08 11.54
C VAL A 92 4.41 12.07 10.80
N PHE A 93 5.04 11.61 9.71
CA PHE A 93 5.91 12.46 8.92
C PHE A 93 5.16 13.69 8.37
N ASP A 94 5.88 14.79 8.20
CA ASP A 94 5.34 16.00 7.59
C ASP A 94 5.42 15.87 6.07
N PHE A 95 4.28 15.52 5.47
CA PHE A 95 4.17 15.22 4.03
C PHE A 95 3.93 16.50 3.19
N PRO A 96 4.62 16.64 2.05
CA PRO A 96 4.42 17.75 1.14
C PRO A 96 3.09 17.64 0.38
N VAL A 97 2.65 18.77 -0.18
CA VAL A 97 1.60 18.77 -1.22
C VAL A 97 2.03 17.88 -2.38
N GLY A 98 1.10 17.08 -2.89
CA GLY A 98 1.33 16.09 -3.92
C GLY A 98 1.41 14.67 -3.41
N THR A 99 1.62 14.44 -2.10
CA THR A 99 1.65 13.07 -1.55
C THR A 99 0.34 12.34 -1.78
N VAL A 100 0.42 11.11 -2.25
CA VAL A 100 -0.71 10.18 -2.37
C VAL A 100 -0.38 8.90 -1.60
N ILE A 101 -1.28 8.52 -0.69
CA ILE A 101 -1.19 7.27 0.07
C ILE A 101 -2.38 6.42 -0.32
N THR A 102 -2.16 5.14 -0.60
CA THR A 102 -3.24 4.20 -0.87
C THR A 102 -3.30 3.10 0.17
N LYS A 103 -4.52 2.62 0.44
CA LYS A 103 -4.78 1.44 1.26
C LYS A 103 -5.84 0.60 0.56
N THR A 104 -5.43 -0.52 -0.01
CA THR A 104 -6.33 -1.53 -0.60
C THR A 104 -6.67 -2.56 0.45
N PHE A 105 -7.96 -2.73 0.73
CA PHE A 105 -8.51 -3.70 1.67
C PHE A 105 -8.98 -4.92 0.91
N TYR A 106 -8.58 -6.11 1.39
CA TYR A 106 -8.84 -7.37 0.71
C TYR A 106 -9.04 -8.52 1.71
N PHE A 107 -9.63 -9.61 1.23
CA PHE A 107 -9.72 -10.89 1.95
C PHE A 107 -9.01 -11.98 1.16
N PRO A 108 -8.12 -12.78 1.78
CA PRO A 108 -7.54 -13.96 1.13
C PRO A 108 -8.61 -14.95 0.68
N ILE A 109 -8.34 -15.63 -0.43
CA ILE A 109 -9.13 -16.75 -0.94
C ILE A 109 -8.41 -18.05 -0.58
N GLY A 110 -9.06 -18.88 0.23
CA GLY A 110 -8.58 -20.20 0.63
C GLY A 110 -8.59 -21.22 -0.50
N GLU A 111 -8.06 -22.41 -0.23
CA GLU A 111 -7.89 -23.47 -1.26
C GLU A 111 -9.19 -23.94 -1.92
N HIS A 112 -10.35 -23.74 -1.27
CA HIS A 112 -11.65 -24.14 -1.79
C HIS A 112 -12.52 -22.94 -2.22
N GLY A 113 -11.91 -21.76 -2.40
CA GLY A 113 -12.60 -20.55 -2.87
C GLY A 113 -13.34 -19.78 -1.79
N GLN A 114 -13.26 -20.20 -0.53
CA GLN A 114 -13.81 -19.46 0.61
C GLN A 114 -12.97 -18.23 0.93
N LEU A 115 -13.60 -17.16 1.40
CA LEU A 115 -12.88 -16.01 1.94
C LEU A 115 -12.37 -16.33 3.35
N GLU A 116 -11.16 -15.89 3.65
CA GLU A 116 -10.50 -16.07 4.95
C GLU A 116 -10.13 -14.72 5.54
N ARG A 117 -9.78 -14.68 6.83
CA ARG A 117 -9.31 -13.44 7.47
C ARG A 117 -7.98 -12.99 6.89
N GLY A 118 -7.87 -11.71 6.54
CA GLY A 118 -6.65 -11.10 6.02
C GLY A 118 -5.82 -10.35 7.07
N ASP A 119 -6.40 -10.05 8.24
CA ASP A 119 -5.78 -9.26 9.32
C ASP A 119 -4.65 -9.97 10.06
N GLN A 120 -4.37 -11.24 9.73
CA GLN A 120 -3.23 -12.00 10.24
C GLN A 120 -1.94 -11.77 9.43
N THR A 121 -2.06 -11.16 8.25
CA THR A 121 -0.92 -10.92 7.35
C THR A 121 -0.54 -9.44 7.33
N GLY A 122 0.77 -9.16 7.28
CA GLY A 122 1.28 -7.82 7.00
C GLY A 122 0.92 -7.38 5.57
N SER A 123 1.11 -6.09 5.25
CA SER A 123 1.05 -5.63 3.87
C SER A 123 2.11 -6.35 3.03
N PRO A 124 1.78 -6.87 1.83
CA PRO A 124 2.79 -7.39 0.93
C PRO A 124 3.38 -6.27 0.04
N ALA A 125 4.45 -6.57 -0.70
CA ALA A 125 4.99 -5.66 -1.72
C ALA A 125 4.15 -5.65 -3.01
N VAL A 126 3.50 -6.77 -3.32
CA VAL A 126 2.55 -6.96 -4.42
C VAL A 126 1.43 -7.89 -3.97
N LEU A 127 0.26 -7.81 -4.60
CA LEU A 127 -0.89 -8.63 -4.22
C LEU A 127 -1.26 -9.60 -5.34
N ASN A 128 -1.20 -10.91 -5.08
CA ASN A 128 -1.61 -11.93 -6.06
C ASN A 128 -3.14 -11.96 -6.17
N LEU A 129 -3.67 -11.59 -7.33
CA LEU A 129 -5.11 -11.45 -7.57
C LEU A 129 -5.84 -12.80 -7.63
N ASP A 130 -5.15 -13.90 -7.90
CA ASP A 130 -5.75 -15.25 -7.87
C ASP A 130 -5.99 -15.74 -6.42
N ARG A 131 -5.48 -15.02 -5.42
CA ARG A 131 -5.46 -15.42 -4.01
C ARG A 131 -6.19 -14.46 -3.09
N VAL A 132 -6.84 -13.43 -3.63
CA VAL A 132 -7.55 -12.43 -2.83
C VAL A 132 -8.82 -11.96 -3.52
N GLN A 133 -9.78 -11.51 -2.72
CA GLN A 133 -10.86 -10.66 -3.17
C GLN A 133 -10.61 -9.22 -2.69
N LEU A 134 -10.50 -8.30 -3.64
CA LEU A 134 -10.40 -6.86 -3.41
C LEU A 134 -11.77 -6.29 -3.06
N ILE A 135 -11.82 -5.44 -2.05
CA ILE A 135 -13.06 -4.82 -1.57
C ILE A 135 -13.07 -3.33 -1.88
N GLU A 136 -12.10 -2.61 -1.35
CA GLU A 136 -11.96 -1.17 -1.59
C GLU A 136 -10.51 -0.73 -1.62
N THR A 137 -10.24 0.41 -2.26
CA THR A 137 -8.99 1.15 -2.14
C THR A 137 -9.31 2.56 -1.68
N ARG A 138 -8.75 2.94 -0.53
CA ARG A 138 -8.85 4.31 -0.02
C ARG A 138 -7.62 5.10 -0.44
N ILE A 139 -7.85 6.24 -1.07
CA ILE A 139 -6.82 7.24 -1.35
C ILE A 139 -6.86 8.32 -0.29
N LEU A 140 -5.69 8.64 0.25
CA LEU A 140 -5.46 9.86 1.02
C LEU A 140 -4.49 10.74 0.23
N VAL A 141 -4.94 11.92 -0.21
CA VAL A 141 -4.18 12.82 -1.07
C VAL A 141 -3.94 14.16 -0.39
N ARG A 142 -2.68 14.62 -0.37
CA ARG A 142 -2.28 15.90 0.21
C ARG A 142 -2.33 16.99 -0.86
N ARG A 143 -3.35 17.84 -0.78
CA ARG A 143 -3.54 19.03 -1.65
C ARG A 143 -3.20 20.29 -0.87
N ASP A 144 -3.18 21.43 -1.54
CA ASP A 144 -2.93 22.74 -0.91
C ASP A 144 -3.87 22.99 0.28
N ALA A 145 -5.16 22.67 0.11
CA ALA A 145 -6.19 22.88 1.12
C ALA A 145 -6.12 21.92 2.32
N GLY A 146 -5.38 20.80 2.22
CA GLY A 146 -5.37 19.77 3.25
C GLY A 146 -5.27 18.36 2.69
N TRP A 147 -5.57 17.39 3.53
CA TRP A 147 -5.74 16.00 3.13
C TRP A 147 -7.19 15.72 2.76
N ASP A 148 -7.38 15.04 1.64
CA ASP A 148 -8.68 14.49 1.23
C ASP A 148 -8.64 12.96 1.25
N ALA A 149 -9.74 12.35 1.70
CA ALA A 149 -9.92 10.90 1.73
C ALA A 149 -10.99 10.49 0.71
N LEU A 150 -10.65 9.55 -0.16
CA LEU A 150 -11.47 9.12 -1.29
C LEU A 150 -11.55 7.59 -1.31
N PRO A 151 -12.70 7.00 -0.94
CA PRO A 151 -12.93 5.55 -1.04
C PRO A 151 -13.30 5.15 -2.47
N TYR A 152 -12.64 4.13 -3.00
CA TYR A 152 -12.97 3.48 -4.27
C TYR A 152 -13.37 2.04 -3.99
N VAL A 153 -14.48 1.57 -4.57
CA VAL A 153 -14.97 0.20 -4.38
C VAL A 153 -14.70 -0.62 -5.63
N TRP A 154 -14.08 -1.77 -5.44
CA TRP A 154 -13.77 -2.71 -6.53
C TRP A 154 -15.05 -3.34 -7.07
N ASN A 155 -15.12 -3.49 -8.39
CA ASN A 155 -16.24 -4.17 -9.05
C ASN A 155 -16.19 -5.70 -8.84
N ASP A 156 -17.34 -6.35 -9.05
CA ASP A 156 -17.47 -7.81 -8.94
C ASP A 156 -16.50 -8.56 -9.88
N ASP A 157 -16.21 -7.98 -11.04
CA ASP A 157 -15.27 -8.53 -12.03
C ASP A 157 -13.80 -8.40 -11.60
N GLN A 158 -13.50 -7.71 -10.48
CA GLN A 158 -12.15 -7.51 -9.93
C GLN A 158 -11.16 -6.89 -10.94
N THR A 159 -11.62 -5.88 -11.69
CA THR A 159 -10.87 -5.24 -12.78
C THR A 159 -10.71 -3.74 -12.61
N GLU A 160 -11.57 -3.08 -11.85
CA GLU A 160 -11.53 -1.63 -11.62
C GLU A 160 -12.22 -1.28 -10.30
N ALA A 161 -11.81 -0.16 -9.69
CA ALA A 161 -12.51 0.42 -8.56
C ALA A 161 -13.07 1.81 -8.89
N VAL A 162 -14.30 2.08 -8.44
CA VAL A 162 -15.03 3.33 -8.73
C VAL A 162 -15.16 4.17 -7.47
N LEU A 163 -15.02 5.48 -7.59
CA LEU A 163 -15.15 6.42 -6.48
C LEU A 163 -16.55 6.36 -5.84
N MET A 164 -16.63 5.93 -4.59
CA MET A 164 -17.89 5.76 -3.84
C MET A 164 -18.04 6.77 -2.72
N ARG A 165 -18.44 8.01 -3.07
CA ARG A 165 -18.51 9.12 -2.10
C ARG A 165 -19.41 8.84 -0.90
N THR A 166 -20.48 8.07 -1.10
CA THR A 166 -21.46 7.70 -0.07
C THR A 166 -21.05 6.49 0.76
N GLY A 167 -19.89 5.90 0.48
CA GLY A 167 -19.52 4.59 1.01
C GLY A 167 -20.30 3.46 0.33
N ASP A 168 -20.15 2.26 0.89
CA ASP A 168 -20.76 1.02 0.43
C ASP A 168 -20.90 0.04 1.61
N ALA A 169 -21.75 -0.97 1.46
CA ALA A 169 -21.93 -2.03 2.45
C ALA A 169 -21.98 -3.38 1.74
N GLN A 170 -21.09 -4.28 2.14
CA GLN A 170 -20.95 -5.60 1.54
C GLN A 170 -21.16 -6.68 2.60
N HIS A 171 -21.89 -7.72 2.23
CA HIS A 171 -22.20 -8.85 3.11
C HIS A 171 -21.61 -10.12 2.51
N PHE A 172 -20.78 -10.80 3.29
CA PHE A 172 -20.16 -12.07 2.88
C PHE A 172 -19.79 -12.91 4.10
N THR A 173 -19.54 -14.19 3.84
CA THR A 173 -19.11 -15.15 4.86
C THR A 173 -17.59 -15.34 4.79
N LEU A 174 -16.91 -15.18 5.92
CA LEU A 174 -15.52 -15.58 6.10
C LEU A 174 -15.44 -16.97 6.74
N VAL A 175 -14.34 -17.67 6.50
CA VAL A 175 -13.93 -18.85 7.27
C VAL A 175 -12.77 -18.47 8.18
N ASP A 176 -12.93 -18.70 9.49
CA ASP A 176 -11.92 -18.49 10.52
C ASP A 176 -11.79 -19.78 11.36
N ASP A 177 -10.59 -20.36 11.42
CA ASP A 177 -10.32 -21.64 12.08
C ASP A 177 -11.40 -22.72 11.77
N GLY A 178 -11.81 -22.79 10.50
CA GLY A 178 -12.81 -23.76 10.01
C GLY A 178 -14.27 -23.43 10.33
N HIS A 179 -14.55 -22.28 10.94
CA HIS A 179 -15.90 -21.82 11.26
C HIS A 179 -16.33 -20.69 10.32
N ALA A 180 -17.58 -20.75 9.85
CA ALA A 180 -18.18 -19.69 9.07
C ALA A 180 -18.57 -18.50 9.97
N ILE A 181 -18.21 -17.28 9.55
CA ILE A 181 -18.53 -16.02 10.22
C ILE A 181 -19.15 -15.10 9.18
N GLU A 182 -20.37 -14.63 9.44
CA GLU A 182 -20.99 -13.58 8.61
C GLU A 182 -20.35 -12.22 8.93
N VAL A 183 -19.99 -11.47 7.88
CA VAL A 183 -19.36 -10.16 7.98
C VAL A 183 -20.17 -9.14 7.21
N ASP A 184 -20.54 -8.06 7.91
CA ASP A 184 -21.07 -6.84 7.32
C ASP A 184 -19.92 -5.82 7.20
N TYR A 185 -19.28 -5.79 6.03
CA TYR A 185 -18.17 -4.89 5.76
C TYR A 185 -18.68 -3.52 5.30
N LEU A 186 -18.27 -2.46 6.00
CA LEU A 186 -18.67 -1.09 5.68
C LEU A 186 -17.51 -0.29 5.10
N VAL A 187 -17.67 0.14 3.86
CA VAL A 187 -16.81 1.13 3.22
C VAL A 187 -17.27 2.51 3.70
N PRO A 188 -16.42 3.28 4.41
CA PRO A 188 -16.81 4.57 4.94
C PRO A 188 -17.03 5.58 3.81
N ASN A 189 -18.01 6.46 4.00
CA ASN A 189 -18.17 7.62 3.13
C ASN A 189 -17.07 8.67 3.36
N VAL A 190 -16.93 9.62 2.42
CA VAL A 190 -15.87 10.66 2.48
C VAL A 190 -15.87 11.49 3.77
N ASN A 191 -17.03 11.65 4.42
CA ASN A 191 -17.14 12.38 5.69
C ASN A 191 -16.74 11.49 6.87
N GLN A 192 -17.07 10.20 6.84
CA GLN A 192 -16.73 9.23 7.88
C GLN A 192 -15.22 8.97 7.98
N CYS A 193 -14.47 9.12 6.88
CA CYS A 193 -13.01 9.06 6.92
C CYS A 193 -12.41 10.06 7.93
N ARG A 194 -13.06 11.22 8.14
CA ARG A 194 -12.62 12.22 9.13
C ARG A 194 -12.71 11.72 10.56
N GLY A 195 -13.58 10.75 10.86
CA GLY A 195 -13.79 10.24 12.21
C GLY A 195 -12.53 9.67 12.85
N CYS A 196 -11.65 9.05 12.06
CA CYS A 196 -10.36 8.54 12.53
C CYS A 196 -9.19 9.47 12.19
N HIS A 197 -9.26 10.15 11.03
CA HIS A 197 -8.14 10.95 10.54
C HIS A 197 -8.08 12.38 11.10
N VAL A 198 -9.09 12.83 11.85
CA VAL A 198 -9.10 14.12 12.57
C VAL A 198 -8.99 13.84 14.08
N THR A 199 -7.77 13.80 14.59
CA THR A 199 -7.50 13.53 16.01
C THR A 199 -7.53 14.80 16.88
N ASN A 200 -7.36 15.97 16.26
CA ASN A 200 -7.43 17.26 16.94
C ASN A 200 -8.73 18.00 16.61
N ASN A 201 -9.65 18.03 17.57
CA ASN A 201 -10.96 18.67 17.41
C ASN A 201 -10.92 20.22 17.32
N THR A 202 -9.78 20.84 17.65
CA THR A 202 -9.57 22.29 17.54
C THR A 202 -9.12 22.67 16.13
N THR A 203 -8.06 22.03 15.62
CA THR A 203 -7.55 22.33 14.26
C THR A 203 -8.41 21.71 13.17
N ARG A 204 -9.09 20.60 13.49
CA ARG A 204 -9.88 19.78 12.56
C ARG A 204 -9.12 19.31 11.31
N GLU A 205 -7.80 19.35 11.40
CA GLU A 205 -6.89 18.93 10.35
C GLU A 205 -6.92 17.41 10.22
N MET A 206 -7.08 16.94 8.99
CA MET A 206 -6.98 15.53 8.66
C MET A 206 -5.50 15.16 8.52
N ARG A 207 -5.06 14.02 9.07
CA ARG A 207 -3.68 13.53 8.97
C ARG A 207 -3.64 12.04 8.63
N PRO A 208 -2.60 11.54 7.95
CA PRO A 208 -2.45 10.10 7.71
C PRO A 208 -2.30 9.34 9.04
N ILE A 209 -2.65 8.05 9.02
CA ILE A 209 -2.46 7.14 10.14
C ILE A 209 -1.46 6.07 9.71
N GLY A 210 -0.41 5.89 10.51
CA GLY A 210 0.57 4.81 10.38
C GLY A 210 1.92 5.19 9.77
N LEU A 211 2.01 6.23 8.94
CA LEU A 211 3.31 6.67 8.39
C LEU A 211 4.08 7.56 9.40
N ALA A 212 4.50 6.93 10.49
CA ALA A 212 5.38 7.49 11.51
C ALA A 212 6.61 6.58 11.67
N ALA A 213 7.74 7.15 12.08
CA ALA A 213 9.00 6.41 12.23
C ALA A 213 8.83 5.11 13.02
N ARG A 214 8.15 5.22 14.17
CA ARG A 214 7.93 4.11 15.10
C ARG A 214 7.15 2.94 14.51
N HIS A 215 6.28 3.19 13.53
CA HIS A 215 5.46 2.15 12.91
C HIS A 215 6.10 1.57 11.65
N LEU A 216 7.10 2.24 11.08
CA LEU A 216 7.77 1.80 9.85
C LEU A 216 9.13 1.17 10.10
N ASN A 217 9.75 1.42 11.26
CA ASN A 217 11.08 0.92 11.57
C ASN A 217 11.09 -0.61 11.76
N ARG A 218 11.20 -1.32 10.63
CA ARG A 218 11.30 -2.78 10.50
C ARG A 218 11.85 -3.11 9.11
N GLU A 219 12.37 -4.32 8.99
CA GLU A 219 12.63 -4.93 7.69
C GLU A 219 11.32 -5.23 6.95
N PHE A 220 11.36 -5.06 5.64
CA PHE A 220 10.29 -5.38 4.71
C PHE A 220 10.85 -6.11 3.49
N ASP A 221 10.13 -7.12 3.02
CA ASP A 221 10.51 -7.92 1.86
C ASP A 221 9.94 -7.28 0.59
N TYR A 222 10.71 -6.40 -0.04
CA TYR A 222 10.40 -5.82 -1.35
C TYR A 222 10.64 -6.84 -2.48
N THR A 223 10.17 -6.54 -3.68
CA THR A 223 10.37 -7.38 -4.86
C THR A 223 11.85 -7.46 -5.30
N ASP A 224 12.65 -6.46 -4.94
CA ASP A 224 14.07 -6.32 -5.28
C ASP A 224 15.03 -6.62 -4.11
N GLY A 225 14.51 -6.92 -2.92
CA GLY A 225 15.32 -7.28 -1.77
C GLY A 225 14.64 -7.00 -0.43
N ARG A 226 15.32 -7.39 0.64
CA ARG A 226 14.90 -7.09 2.01
C ARG A 226 15.65 -5.86 2.51
N GLU A 227 14.92 -4.87 3.00
CA GLU A 227 15.49 -3.59 3.47
C GLU A 227 14.63 -2.99 4.59
N ASN A 228 15.23 -2.15 5.44
CA ASN A 228 14.49 -1.33 6.39
C ASN A 228 13.65 -0.26 5.65
N GLN A 229 12.38 -0.11 6.03
CA GLN A 229 11.49 0.81 5.32
C GLN A 229 11.86 2.29 5.46
N LEU A 230 12.53 2.69 6.54
CA LEU A 230 13.01 4.07 6.66
C LEU A 230 14.15 4.35 5.68
N GLU A 231 15.07 3.39 5.52
CA GLU A 231 16.17 3.47 4.56
C GLU A 231 15.64 3.49 3.13
N ARG A 232 14.66 2.62 2.82
CA ARG A 232 13.98 2.61 1.52
C ARG A 232 13.40 3.98 1.17
N LEU A 233 12.66 4.59 2.09
CA LEU A 233 12.04 5.91 1.86
C LEU A 233 13.10 7.03 1.72
N ILE A 234 14.23 6.93 2.42
CA ILE A 234 15.35 7.87 2.24
C ILE A 234 15.98 7.69 0.85
N ALA A 235 16.25 6.45 0.44
CA ALA A 235 16.85 6.12 -0.84
C ALA A 235 15.96 6.53 -2.03
N ALA A 236 14.64 6.40 -1.89
CA ALA A 236 13.64 6.87 -2.87
C ALA A 236 13.53 8.41 -2.93
N GLY A 237 14.14 9.13 -1.98
CA GLY A 237 14.03 10.58 -1.83
C GLY A 237 12.71 11.03 -1.20
N TYR A 238 11.97 10.13 -0.56
CA TYR A 238 10.65 10.37 0.03
C TYR A 238 10.70 10.79 1.50
N LEU A 239 11.83 10.58 2.18
CA LEU A 239 12.02 10.97 3.58
C LEU A 239 13.36 11.69 3.78
N THR A 240 13.34 12.80 4.50
CA THR A 240 14.54 13.59 4.83
C THR A 240 14.65 13.83 6.33
N GLY A 241 15.89 13.95 6.82
CA GLY A 241 16.18 14.25 8.24
C GLY A 241 16.00 13.09 9.21
N ALA A 242 15.73 11.88 8.72
CA ALA A 242 15.66 10.69 9.55
C ALA A 242 17.07 10.23 9.99
N PRO A 243 17.25 9.77 11.24
CA PRO A 243 18.47 9.10 11.65
C PRO A 243 18.55 7.68 11.05
N ALA A 244 19.67 6.99 11.25
CA ALA A 244 19.77 5.57 10.94
C ALA A 244 18.71 4.76 11.73
N PRO A 245 18.22 3.62 11.21
CA PRO A 245 17.15 2.83 11.84
C PRO A 245 17.39 2.46 13.31
N ASP A 246 18.64 2.13 13.69
CA ASP A 246 19.00 1.78 15.07
C ASP A 246 18.79 2.94 16.07
N ALA A 247 18.76 4.19 15.58
CA ALA A 247 18.51 5.39 16.37
C ALA A 247 17.09 5.94 16.18
N ALA A 248 16.28 5.35 15.30
CA ALA A 248 14.88 5.69 15.11
C ALA A 248 13.99 4.90 16.10
N PRO A 249 12.86 5.46 16.55
CA PRO A 249 11.94 4.73 17.41
C PRO A 249 11.32 3.54 16.67
N ARG A 250 10.82 2.56 17.43
CA ARG A 250 10.11 1.38 16.91
C ARG A 250 9.05 0.93 17.92
N THR A 251 7.82 0.73 17.45
CA THR A 251 6.78 0.06 18.22
C THR A 251 6.90 -1.46 18.05
N PRO A 252 6.63 -2.24 19.11
CA PRO A 252 6.46 -3.69 19.01
C PRO A 252 5.46 -4.12 17.93
N ASP A 253 5.64 -5.34 17.43
CA ASP A 253 4.55 -6.09 16.82
C ASP A 253 3.63 -6.59 17.94
N TRP A 254 2.36 -6.17 17.91
CA TRP A 254 1.39 -6.53 18.94
C TRP A 254 1.05 -8.04 18.97
N THR A 255 1.35 -8.76 17.88
CA THR A 255 1.13 -10.20 17.76
C THR A 255 2.29 -11.04 18.31
N ASP A 256 3.48 -10.46 18.51
CA ASP A 256 4.66 -11.17 18.99
C ASP A 256 4.53 -11.56 20.47
N THR A 257 4.02 -12.75 20.74
CA THR A 257 3.76 -13.23 22.11
C THR A 257 5.01 -13.41 22.98
N SER A 258 6.23 -13.29 22.42
CA SER A 258 7.46 -13.27 23.20
C SER A 258 7.67 -11.96 23.97
N LEU A 259 7.00 -10.87 23.56
CA LEU A 259 7.11 -9.55 24.18
C LEU A 259 6.09 -9.35 25.32
N PRO A 260 6.41 -8.52 26.33
CA PRO A 260 5.49 -8.21 27.43
C PRO A 260 4.14 -7.66 26.94
N ILE A 261 3.05 -8.13 27.57
CA ILE A 261 1.69 -7.76 27.18
C ILE A 261 1.42 -6.24 27.24
N ASP A 262 1.98 -5.51 28.22
CA ASP A 262 1.84 -4.05 28.32
C ASP A 262 2.41 -3.34 27.07
N ALA A 263 3.57 -3.76 26.58
CA ALA A 263 4.21 -3.17 25.41
C ALA A 263 3.36 -3.42 24.14
N ARG A 264 2.81 -4.63 23.99
CA ARG A 264 1.95 -5.00 22.87
C ARG A 264 0.60 -4.28 22.90
N ALA A 265 -0.01 -4.17 24.07
CA ALA A 265 -1.25 -3.43 24.26
C ALA A 265 -1.09 -1.94 23.92
N ARG A 266 0.02 -1.31 24.33
CA ARG A 266 0.32 0.09 23.95
C ARG A 266 0.53 0.26 22.46
N ALA A 267 1.24 -0.66 21.81
CA ALA A 267 1.44 -0.63 20.36
C ALA A 267 0.10 -0.77 19.59
N TRP A 268 -0.78 -1.66 20.07
CA TRP A 268 -2.12 -1.80 19.51
C TRP A 268 -2.96 -0.53 19.70
N LEU A 269 -2.92 0.07 20.89
CA LEU A 269 -3.66 1.30 21.17
C LEU A 269 -3.13 2.48 20.34
N ASP A 270 -1.81 2.68 20.26
CA ASP A 270 -1.18 3.80 19.53
C ASP A 270 -1.62 3.91 18.06
N ILE A 271 -1.86 2.77 17.39
CA ILE A 271 -2.31 2.78 15.98
C ILE A 271 -3.84 2.79 15.82
N ASN A 272 -4.60 2.38 16.84
CA ASN A 272 -6.06 2.25 16.77
C ASN A 272 -6.83 3.37 17.48
N CYS A 273 -6.19 4.17 18.35
CA CYS A 273 -6.82 5.13 19.25
C CYS A 273 -5.98 6.40 19.43
#